data_AF-A0A7S2K637-F1
#
_entry.id   AF-A0A7S2K637-F1
#
_cell.length_a   1.000
_cell.length_b   1.000
_cell.length_c   1.000
_cell.angle_alpha   90.00
_cell.angle_beta   90.00
_cell.angle_gamma   90.00
#
_symmetry.space_group_name_H-M   'P 1'
#
loop_
_entity.id
_entity.type
_entity.pdbx_description
1 polymer ?
#
loop_
_entity_poly.entity_id
_entity_poly.type
_entity_poly.pdbx_seq_one_letter_code
_entity_poly.pdbx_strand_id
1 'polypeptide(L)'
;AKSVLAVLGAGAAVLALGLEGSRQLASGFDQGHAAGHLDFSSEGNPFDHCADVFNTFAKGDLSKNIKVGVMDGTSLEVKETSGLDTFKAVAKAINNPQTDFAHIGECSPDNKAVVWLYTSASGDKAKTGSAFLIADGECSRQEMLGSAADCLAFYRDPSAEVMTNVLKKWHSPNTIIHAVIGGHGSEASQEGAKDGV
;
A
#
# COMPACT_ATOMS: atom_id res chain seq x y z
N ALA A 1 30.98 6.26 -52.98
CA ALA A 1 29.99 6.04 -54.04
C ALA A 1 28.61 6.20 -53.42
N LYS A 2 27.78 7.07 -54.02
CA LYS A 2 26.37 7.29 -53.68
C LYS A 2 25.52 6.19 -54.31
N SER A 3 24.48 5.74 -53.61
CA SER A 3 23.24 5.13 -54.13
C SER A 3 22.33 4.75 -52.95
N VAL A 4 21.01 4.85 -52.94
CA VAL A 4 19.97 5.56 -53.70
C VAL A 4 18.76 5.60 -52.75
N LEU A 5 18.06 6.73 -52.78
CA LEU A 5 16.79 7.04 -52.15
C LEU A 5 15.62 6.53 -53.04
N ALA A 6 14.59 5.89 -52.48
CA ALA A 6 13.19 5.92 -52.95
C ALA A 6 12.30 5.18 -51.91
N VAL A 7 11.24 5.68 -51.26
CA VAL A 7 10.13 6.62 -51.54
C VAL A 7 8.78 5.86 -51.62
N LEU A 8 7.77 6.45 -50.95
CA LEU A 8 6.31 6.34 -51.10
C LEU A 8 5.51 5.24 -50.38
N GLY A 9 4.47 5.71 -49.66
CA GLY A 9 3.36 4.91 -49.16
C GLY A 9 2.40 5.72 -48.28
N ALA A 10 1.78 6.77 -48.83
CA ALA A 10 0.72 7.54 -48.20
C ALA A 10 -0.61 6.75 -48.18
N GLY A 11 -1.42 6.94 -47.13
CA GLY A 11 -2.75 6.36 -47.04
C GLY A 11 -3.55 6.93 -45.88
N ALA A 12 -3.96 8.19 -46.00
CA ALA A 12 -4.99 8.79 -45.16
C ALA A 12 -6.37 8.40 -45.69
N ALA A 13 -7.22 7.82 -44.85
CA ALA A 13 -8.64 7.63 -45.12
C ALA A 13 -9.44 8.48 -44.14
N VAL A 14 -9.85 9.65 -44.61
CA VAL A 14 -10.88 10.49 -43.99
C VAL A 14 -12.21 10.04 -44.58
N LEU A 15 -13.14 9.58 -43.74
CA LEU A 15 -14.56 9.49 -44.09
C LEU A 15 -15.35 10.36 -43.10
N ALA A 16 -15.91 11.44 -43.62
CA ALA A 16 -16.88 12.29 -42.94
C ALA A 16 -18.10 12.44 -43.86
N LEU A 17 -19.23 11.84 -43.47
CA LEU A 17 -20.60 12.10 -43.92
C LEU A 17 -21.51 11.50 -42.81
N GLY A 18 -22.53 12.14 -42.25
CA GLY A 18 -23.13 13.44 -42.46
C GLY A 18 -24.06 13.77 -41.29
N LEU A 19 -24.38 15.06 -41.14
CA LEU A 19 -25.46 15.56 -40.31
C LEU A 19 -26.80 15.28 -41.00
N GLU A 20 -27.79 14.76 -40.28
CA GLU A 20 -29.20 15.17 -40.35
C GLU A 20 -30.03 14.39 -39.32
N GLY A 21 -30.93 15.09 -38.62
CA GLY A 21 -31.99 14.47 -37.81
C GLY A 21 -32.04 14.88 -36.34
N SER A 22 -32.50 16.10 -36.07
CA SER A 22 -32.96 16.50 -34.73
C SER A 22 -34.47 16.27 -34.59
N ARG A 23 -34.88 15.83 -33.39
CA ARG A 23 -36.23 15.86 -32.76
C ARG A 23 -37.11 14.60 -32.85
N GLN A 24 -37.18 13.86 -31.74
CA GLN A 24 -38.37 13.66 -30.85
C GLN A 24 -38.04 12.50 -29.88
N LEU A 25 -37.80 12.80 -28.61
CA LEU A 25 -38.78 12.77 -27.50
C LEU A 25 -39.18 11.36 -27.04
N ALA A 26 -38.62 11.00 -25.88
CA ALA A 26 -39.25 10.29 -24.76
C ALA A 26 -39.84 8.89 -25.00
N SER A 27 -39.09 7.87 -24.60
CA SER A 27 -39.46 6.95 -23.50
C SER A 27 -38.56 5.70 -23.54
N GLY A 28 -37.90 5.39 -22.42
CA GLY A 28 -37.19 4.11 -22.25
C GLY A 28 -35.67 4.25 -22.13
N PHE A 29 -35.21 4.88 -21.05
CA PHE A 29 -33.82 4.77 -20.59
C PHE A 29 -33.85 4.00 -19.28
N ASP A 30 -33.88 2.67 -19.38
CA ASP A 30 -33.59 1.75 -18.29
C ASP A 30 -32.32 0.99 -18.69
N GLN A 31 -31.19 1.49 -18.22
CA GLN A 31 -29.95 0.76 -17.98
C GLN A 31 -29.01 1.73 -17.25
N GLY A 32 -29.16 1.77 -15.94
CA GLY A 32 -28.28 2.50 -15.04
C GLY A 32 -26.87 1.95 -15.10
N HIS A 33 -26.02 2.58 -15.92
CA HIS A 33 -24.59 2.64 -15.66
C HIS A 33 -24.36 3.94 -14.89
N ALA A 34 -24.58 3.88 -13.58
CA ALA A 34 -24.10 4.91 -12.68
C ALA A 34 -22.56 4.89 -12.76
N ALA A 35 -21.99 6.01 -13.21
CA ALA A 35 -20.61 6.33 -12.92
C ALA A 35 -20.42 6.15 -11.40
N GLY A 36 -19.58 5.17 -11.03
CA GLY A 36 -19.35 4.80 -9.65
C GLY A 36 -18.96 6.02 -8.83
N HIS A 37 -19.91 6.50 -8.06
CA HIS A 37 -19.66 7.31 -6.88
C HIS A 37 -18.71 6.49 -6.01
N LEU A 38 -17.47 6.95 -5.84
CA LEU A 38 -16.58 6.43 -4.81
C LEU A 38 -17.24 6.76 -3.48
N ASP A 39 -18.06 5.83 -3.00
CA ASP A 39 -18.69 5.89 -1.71
C ASP A 39 -17.61 5.66 -0.66
N PHE A 40 -17.16 6.74 -0.02
CA PHE A 40 -16.26 6.69 1.13
C PHE A 40 -17.02 6.36 2.43
N SER A 41 -18.30 5.96 2.36
CA SER A 41 -19.03 5.42 3.51
C SER A 41 -18.90 3.89 3.54
N SER A 42 -17.88 3.42 4.26
CA SER A 42 -17.82 2.03 4.67
C SER A 42 -18.98 1.73 5.63
N GLU A 43 -20.07 1.16 5.12
CA GLU A 43 -21.04 0.42 5.96
C GLU A 43 -20.46 -0.92 6.46
N GLY A 44 -19.19 -1.22 6.15
CA GLY A 44 -18.42 -2.35 6.66
C GLY A 44 -17.51 -1.96 7.85
N ASN A 45 -17.18 -2.94 8.69
CA ASN A 45 -16.15 -2.75 9.71
C ASN A 45 -14.82 -2.37 9.00
N PRO A 46 -14.06 -1.35 9.45
CA PRO A 46 -12.82 -0.91 8.78
C PRO A 46 -11.77 -2.03 8.65
N PHE A 47 -11.89 -3.11 9.42
CA PHE A 47 -11.01 -4.28 9.31
C PHE A 47 -11.43 -5.26 8.20
N ASP A 48 -12.65 -5.20 7.69
CA ASP A 48 -13.14 -6.13 6.67
C ASP A 48 -12.47 -5.85 5.32
N HIS A 49 -12.42 -4.59 4.91
CA HIS A 49 -11.73 -4.22 3.67
C HIS A 49 -10.22 -4.55 3.73
N CYS A 50 -9.54 -4.19 4.83
CA CYS A 50 -8.15 -4.57 5.02
C CYS A 50 -7.94 -6.10 5.00
N ALA A 51 -8.89 -6.87 5.55
CA ALA A 51 -8.82 -8.32 5.51
C ALA A 51 -8.87 -8.86 4.07
N ASP A 52 -9.70 -8.28 3.20
CA ASP A 52 -9.80 -8.66 1.79
C ASP A 52 -8.52 -8.34 1.00
N VAL A 53 -7.93 -7.16 1.26
CA VAL A 53 -6.63 -6.80 0.69
C VAL A 53 -5.55 -7.77 1.14
N PHE A 54 -5.50 -8.11 2.44
CA PHE A 54 -4.50 -9.04 2.96
C PHE A 54 -4.69 -10.45 2.43
N ASN A 55 -5.94 -10.88 2.24
CA ASN A 55 -6.27 -12.14 1.58
C ASN A 55 -5.71 -12.21 0.17
N THR A 56 -5.79 -11.10 -0.58
CA THR A 56 -5.23 -11.00 -1.93
C THR A 56 -3.72 -11.19 -1.93
N PHE A 57 -3.00 -10.48 -1.06
CA PHE A 57 -1.54 -10.61 -0.94
C PHE A 57 -1.10 -12.00 -0.46
N ALA A 58 -1.82 -12.59 0.49
CA ALA A 58 -1.53 -13.92 1.00
C ALA A 58 -2.01 -15.05 0.07
N LYS A 59 -2.71 -14.72 -1.03
CA LYS A 59 -3.33 -15.67 -1.98
C LYS A 59 -4.23 -16.71 -1.27
N GLY A 60 -4.94 -16.29 -0.22
CA GLY A 60 -5.78 -17.18 0.58
C GLY A 60 -5.07 -18.06 1.61
N ASP A 61 -3.73 -18.01 1.72
CA ASP A 61 -2.98 -18.83 2.67
C ASP A 61 -2.48 -18.03 3.88
N LEU A 62 -3.27 -18.06 4.96
CA LEU A 62 -2.92 -17.49 6.26
C LEU A 62 -1.70 -18.14 6.92
N SER A 63 -1.42 -19.41 6.61
CA SER A 63 -0.50 -20.25 7.41
C SER A 63 0.97 -20.11 7.02
N LYS A 64 1.25 -19.71 5.78
CA LYS A 64 2.63 -19.64 5.25
C LYS A 64 3.10 -18.22 4.97
N ASN A 65 2.16 -17.29 4.80
CA ASN A 65 2.42 -15.99 4.20
C ASN A 65 2.07 -14.84 5.15
N ILE A 66 1.87 -15.09 6.45
CA ILE A 66 1.61 -14.03 7.42
C ILE A 66 2.50 -14.19 8.63
N LYS A 67 3.19 -13.11 8.97
CA LYS A 67 3.92 -12.94 10.22
C LYS A 67 3.57 -11.58 10.78
N VAL A 68 3.09 -11.51 12.01
CA VAL A 68 2.77 -10.25 12.68
C VAL A 68 3.37 -10.31 14.06
N GLY A 69 3.97 -9.23 14.54
CA GLY A 69 4.66 -9.28 15.82
C GLY A 69 5.21 -7.96 16.30
N VAL A 70 6.02 -8.08 17.35
CA VAL A 70 6.80 -6.99 17.94
C VAL A 70 8.26 -7.22 17.57
N MET A 71 8.95 -6.18 17.08
CA MET A 71 10.39 -6.27 16.84
C MET A 71 11.14 -5.98 18.12
N ASP A 72 12.15 -6.79 18.40
CA ASP A 72 13.25 -6.36 19.26
C ASP A 72 14.19 -5.47 18.43
N GLY A 73 14.15 -4.17 18.70
CA GLY A 73 14.88 -3.16 17.93
C GLY A 73 16.39 -3.41 17.83
N THR A 74 17.01 -4.19 18.73
CA THR A 74 18.46 -4.45 18.69
C THR A 74 18.84 -5.71 17.90
N SER A 75 18.06 -6.79 18.02
CA SER A 75 18.34 -8.08 17.39
C SER A 75 17.58 -8.28 16.06
N LEU A 76 16.61 -7.41 15.76
CA LEU A 76 15.64 -7.57 14.67
C LEU A 76 14.91 -8.92 14.74
N GLU A 77 14.84 -9.51 15.93
CA GLU A 77 14.01 -10.68 16.21
C GLU A 77 12.55 -10.24 16.29
N VAL A 78 11.67 -11.08 15.75
CA VAL A 78 10.23 -10.82 15.75
C VAL A 78 9.58 -11.78 16.72
N LYS A 79 8.95 -11.23 17.76
CA LYS A 79 8.06 -11.99 18.62
C LYS A 79 6.69 -12.05 17.94
N GLU A 80 6.43 -13.17 17.28
CA GLU A 80 5.18 -13.37 16.54
C GLU A 80 3.95 -13.39 17.47
N THR A 81 2.87 -12.81 16.96
CA THR A 81 1.55 -12.76 17.60
C THR A 81 0.81 -14.05 17.27
N SER A 82 0.38 -14.79 18.28
CA SER A 82 -0.41 -16.01 18.11
C SER A 82 -1.90 -15.70 17.92
N GLY A 83 -2.67 -16.69 17.47
CA GLY A 83 -4.13 -16.59 17.35
C GLY A 83 -4.62 -15.76 16.16
N LEU A 84 -3.82 -15.65 15.10
CA LEU A 84 -4.19 -15.00 13.85
C LEU A 84 -4.79 -16.02 12.87
N ASP A 85 -5.97 -16.51 13.21
CA ASP A 85 -6.69 -17.56 12.47
C ASP A 85 -7.56 -17.02 11.31
N THR A 86 -7.65 -15.69 11.17
CA THR A 86 -8.42 -15.01 10.14
C THR A 86 -7.72 -13.75 9.64
N PHE A 87 -7.95 -13.34 8.39
CA PHE A 87 -7.43 -12.07 7.86
C PHE A 87 -7.96 -10.85 8.64
N LYS A 88 -9.17 -10.95 9.18
CA LYS A 88 -9.72 -9.92 10.07
C LYS A 88 -8.96 -9.83 11.39
N ALA A 89 -8.50 -10.95 11.95
CA ALA A 89 -7.61 -10.94 13.11
C ALA A 89 -6.26 -10.29 12.78
N VAL A 90 -5.72 -10.54 11.59
CA VAL A 90 -4.49 -9.88 11.10
C VAL A 90 -4.69 -8.36 10.96
N ALA A 91 -5.78 -7.92 10.32
CA ALA A 91 -6.14 -6.50 10.22
C ALA A 91 -6.25 -5.82 11.60
N LYS A 92 -6.91 -6.48 12.55
CA LYS A 92 -6.99 -5.99 13.93
C LYS A 92 -5.62 -5.93 14.61
N ALA A 93 -4.77 -6.94 14.40
CA ALA A 93 -3.44 -6.97 14.98
C ALA A 93 -2.56 -5.84 14.43
N ILE A 94 -2.58 -5.60 13.12
CA ILE A 94 -1.79 -4.50 12.53
C ILE A 94 -2.32 -3.12 12.95
N ASN A 95 -3.63 -3.01 13.20
CA ASN A 95 -4.24 -1.82 13.80
C ASN A 95 -3.97 -1.69 15.31
N ASN A 96 -3.22 -2.61 15.93
CA ASN A 96 -2.73 -2.44 17.29
C ASN A 96 -1.49 -1.54 17.29
N PRO A 97 -1.43 -0.47 18.11
CA PRO A 97 -0.26 0.40 18.20
C PRO A 97 1.01 -0.29 18.70
N GLN A 98 0.90 -1.47 19.33
CA GLN A 98 2.03 -2.27 19.81
C GLN A 98 2.56 -3.26 18.75
N THR A 99 1.89 -3.39 17.62
CA THR A 99 2.39 -4.24 16.53
C THR A 99 3.38 -3.43 15.70
N ASP A 100 4.62 -3.89 15.69
CA ASP A 100 5.75 -3.20 15.08
C ASP A 100 6.21 -3.87 13.79
N PHE A 101 5.74 -5.08 13.53
CA PHE A 101 6.11 -5.85 12.36
C PHE A 101 4.90 -6.56 11.78
N ALA A 102 4.75 -6.49 10.47
CA ALA A 102 3.91 -7.44 9.75
C ALA A 102 4.45 -7.71 8.34
N HIS A 103 4.47 -8.98 7.95
CA HIS A 103 4.64 -9.45 6.58
C HIS A 103 3.37 -10.17 6.17
N ILE A 104 2.84 -9.84 5.00
CA ILE A 104 1.64 -10.44 4.42
C ILE A 104 1.95 -10.77 2.97
N GLY A 105 1.74 -12.02 2.56
CA GLY A 105 2.26 -12.52 1.29
C GLY A 105 3.68 -13.09 1.42
N GLU A 106 4.34 -13.26 0.28
CA GLU A 106 5.65 -13.89 0.20
C GLU A 106 6.76 -12.85 0.41
N CYS A 107 6.95 -12.36 1.63
CA CYS A 107 8.05 -11.44 1.90
C CYS A 107 9.40 -12.17 1.98
N SER A 108 10.22 -11.97 0.96
CA SER A 108 11.61 -12.42 0.89
C SER A 108 12.47 -11.35 0.25
N PRO A 109 13.80 -11.38 0.42
CA PRO A 109 14.69 -10.38 -0.18
C PRO A 109 14.49 -10.19 -1.68
N ASP A 110 14.08 -11.23 -2.41
CA ASP A 110 13.99 -11.24 -3.87
C ASP A 110 12.58 -10.92 -4.41
N ASN A 111 11.58 -10.85 -3.53
CA ASN A 111 10.18 -10.67 -3.91
C ASN A 111 9.78 -9.20 -3.91
N LYS A 112 8.87 -8.80 -4.80
CA LYS A 112 8.42 -7.42 -4.90
C LYS A 112 7.58 -7.05 -3.68
N ALA A 113 7.97 -5.99 -2.99
CA ALA A 113 7.33 -5.57 -1.76
C ALA A 113 6.73 -4.16 -1.87
N VAL A 114 5.56 -3.99 -1.28
CA VAL A 114 5.04 -2.70 -0.85
C VAL A 114 5.41 -2.54 0.62
N VAL A 115 6.18 -1.50 0.95
CA VAL A 115 6.73 -1.31 2.29
C VAL A 115 6.12 -0.09 2.96
N TRP A 116 5.78 -0.24 4.24
CA TRP A 116 5.23 0.81 5.08
C TRP A 116 6.13 0.99 6.29
N LEU A 117 6.70 2.19 6.43
CA LEU A 117 7.64 2.57 7.47
C LEU A 117 7.00 3.63 8.35
N TYR A 118 6.84 3.31 9.63
CA TYR A 118 6.23 4.18 10.63
C TYR A 118 7.08 4.32 11.88
N THR A 119 6.84 5.38 12.63
CA THR A 119 7.24 5.41 14.03
C THR A 119 6.35 4.49 14.84
N SER A 120 6.91 3.68 15.74
CA SER A 120 6.10 2.89 16.69
C SER A 120 5.44 3.81 17.72
N ALA A 121 4.55 3.23 18.55
CA ALA A 121 3.86 3.98 19.60
C ALA A 121 4.80 4.70 20.58
N SER A 122 5.98 4.14 20.83
CA SER A 122 6.98 4.78 21.70
C SER A 122 7.68 5.98 21.04
N GLY A 123 7.77 5.99 19.71
CA GLY A 123 8.29 7.11 18.92
C GLY A 123 7.30 8.26 18.74
N ASP A 124 6.01 7.95 18.84
CA ASP A 124 4.93 8.90 18.72
C ASP A 124 4.66 9.62 20.05
N LYS A 125 5.48 10.63 20.34
CA LYS A 125 5.37 11.46 21.56
C LYS A 125 4.19 12.43 21.52
N ALA A 126 3.26 12.32 20.56
CA ALA A 126 2.04 13.12 20.59
C ALA A 126 1.35 12.96 21.95
N LYS A 127 0.78 14.03 22.50
CA LYS A 127 0.07 14.02 23.80
C LYS A 127 -1.09 13.01 23.85
N THR A 128 -1.46 12.43 22.71
CA THR A 128 -2.49 11.40 22.52
C THR A 128 -1.95 9.97 22.46
N GLY A 129 -0.62 9.75 22.41
CA GLY A 129 0.03 8.44 22.57
C GLY A 129 -0.31 7.40 21.48
N SER A 130 -0.67 7.84 20.27
CA SER A 130 -1.19 6.96 19.24
C SER A 130 -0.22 6.82 18.08
N ALA A 131 0.36 5.63 17.89
CA ALA A 131 1.06 5.28 16.65
C ALA A 131 0.16 5.52 15.43
N PHE A 132 0.77 5.75 14.26
CA PHE A 132 0.01 5.71 13.01
C PHE A 132 -0.57 4.31 12.82
N LEU A 133 -1.91 4.23 12.78
CA LEU A 133 -2.64 2.98 12.62
C LEU A 133 -3.13 2.84 11.19
N ILE A 134 -3.15 1.60 10.70
CA ILE A 134 -3.66 1.31 9.35
C ILE A 134 -5.18 1.36 9.40
N ALA A 135 -5.77 2.27 8.63
CA ALA A 135 -7.19 2.36 8.44
C ALA A 135 -7.58 2.02 7.00
N ASP A 136 -8.87 2.15 6.74
CA ASP A 136 -9.50 1.82 5.46
C ASP A 136 -8.82 2.49 4.26
N GLY A 137 -8.47 3.77 4.39
CA GLY A 137 -7.80 4.53 3.33
C GLY A 137 -6.41 4.01 2.96
N GLU A 138 -5.66 3.48 3.93
CA GLU A 138 -4.37 2.84 3.67
C GLU A 138 -4.54 1.50 2.95
N CYS A 139 -5.59 0.74 3.28
CA CYS A 139 -5.90 -0.52 2.63
C CYS A 139 -6.37 -0.31 1.18
N SER A 140 -7.16 0.72 0.89
CA SER A 140 -7.52 1.09 -0.50
C SER A 140 -6.28 1.38 -1.36
N ARG A 141 -5.24 1.99 -0.77
CA ARG A 141 -3.97 2.24 -1.50
C ARG A 141 -3.23 0.96 -1.83
N GLN A 142 -3.28 -0.03 -0.94
CA GLN A 142 -2.62 -1.32 -1.11
C GLN A 142 -3.34 -2.18 -2.15
N GLU A 143 -4.68 -2.10 -2.23
CA GLU A 143 -5.49 -2.82 -3.21
C GLU A 143 -5.00 -2.55 -4.64
N MET A 144 -4.73 -1.28 -4.98
CA MET A 144 -4.21 -0.89 -6.29
C MET A 144 -2.84 -1.50 -6.64
N LEU A 145 -2.09 -1.96 -5.63
CA LEU A 145 -0.75 -2.52 -5.76
C LEU A 145 -0.72 -4.05 -5.64
N GLY A 146 -1.84 -4.69 -5.28
CA GLY A 146 -1.91 -6.12 -4.97
C GLY A 146 -1.54 -7.05 -6.13
N SER A 147 -1.68 -6.59 -7.38
CA SER A 147 -1.26 -7.36 -8.56
C SER A 147 0.20 -7.12 -8.96
N ALA A 148 0.84 -6.08 -8.43
CA ALA A 148 2.19 -5.67 -8.80
C ALA A 148 3.26 -6.14 -7.80
N ALA A 149 2.86 -6.45 -6.56
CA ALA A 149 3.72 -6.91 -5.48
C ALA A 149 3.37 -8.32 -5.03
N ASP A 150 4.40 -9.01 -4.54
CA ASP A 150 4.30 -10.35 -3.96
C ASP A 150 4.00 -10.30 -2.46
N CYS A 151 4.30 -9.18 -1.80
CA CYS A 151 4.04 -9.01 -0.38
C CYS A 151 3.83 -7.54 0.07
N LEU A 152 3.16 -7.41 1.23
CA LEU A 152 3.08 -6.20 2.05
C LEU A 152 3.97 -6.35 3.27
N ALA A 153 4.79 -5.34 3.54
CA ALA A 153 5.62 -5.29 4.74
C ALA A 153 5.36 -4.01 5.53
N PHE A 154 5.11 -4.15 6.82
CA PHE A 154 4.90 -3.07 7.78
C PHE A 154 5.99 -3.13 8.83
N TYR A 155 6.64 -1.99 9.06
CA TYR A 155 7.68 -1.84 10.06
C TYR A 155 7.43 -0.57 10.87
N ARG A 156 7.42 -0.69 12.20
CA ARG A 156 7.32 0.44 13.11
C ARG A 156 8.49 0.45 14.08
N ASP A 157 9.27 1.53 14.08
CA ASP A 157 10.34 1.75 15.07
C ASP A 157 10.69 3.25 15.13
N PRO A 158 11.00 3.82 16.30
CA PRO A 158 11.44 5.21 16.41
C PRO A 158 12.83 5.45 15.81
N SER A 159 13.66 4.41 15.66
CA SER A 159 15.04 4.51 15.21
C SER A 159 15.16 4.33 13.70
N ALA A 160 15.66 5.38 13.03
CA ALA A 160 16.02 5.32 11.62
C ALA A 160 17.10 4.25 11.32
N GLU A 161 17.98 3.98 12.28
CA GLU A 161 19.00 2.94 12.16
C GLU A 161 18.36 1.55 12.11
N VAL A 162 17.41 1.28 13.01
CA VAL A 162 16.66 0.02 13.04
C VAL A 162 15.88 -0.15 11.74
N MET A 163 15.17 0.88 11.27
CA MET A 163 14.46 0.84 9.99
C MET A 163 15.39 0.55 8.81
N THR A 164 16.58 1.17 8.77
CA THR A 164 17.58 0.90 7.74
C THR A 164 18.04 -0.56 7.77
N ASN A 165 18.26 -1.12 8.96
CA ASN A 165 18.70 -2.51 9.12
C ASN A 165 17.58 -3.50 8.77
N VAL A 166 16.32 -3.19 9.10
CA VAL A 166 15.15 -3.98 8.69
C VAL A 166 15.04 -4.04 7.17
N LEU A 167 15.17 -2.89 6.49
CA LEU A 167 15.14 -2.84 5.03
C LEU A 167 16.25 -3.70 4.42
N LYS A 168 17.49 -3.58 4.91
CA LYS A 168 18.62 -4.40 4.44
C LYS A 168 18.46 -5.90 4.71
N LYS A 169 17.81 -6.26 5.82
CA LYS A 169 17.60 -7.66 6.22
C LYS A 169 16.58 -8.36 5.33
N TRP A 170 15.51 -7.66 4.97
CA TRP A 170 14.32 -8.30 4.36
C TRP A 170 14.09 -7.94 2.90
N HIS A 171 14.78 -6.94 2.36
CA HIS A 171 14.58 -6.45 1.00
C HIS A 171 15.91 -6.24 0.27
N SER A 172 16.13 -6.95 -0.83
CA SER A 172 17.25 -6.71 -1.74
C SER A 172 17.06 -5.38 -2.51
N PRO A 173 18.12 -4.83 -3.12
CA PRO A 173 17.98 -3.68 -4.00
C PRO A 173 16.97 -3.93 -5.12
N ASN A 174 16.14 -2.92 -5.43
CA ASN A 174 15.11 -2.93 -6.48
C ASN A 174 13.90 -3.84 -6.25
N THR A 175 13.71 -4.42 -5.06
CA THR A 175 12.52 -5.23 -4.76
C THR A 175 11.38 -4.43 -4.14
N ILE A 176 11.67 -3.29 -3.52
CA ILE A 176 10.65 -2.36 -3.04
C ILE A 176 10.09 -1.57 -4.22
N ILE A 177 8.84 -1.85 -4.60
CA ILE A 177 8.17 -1.18 -5.73
C ILE A 177 7.35 0.03 -5.30
N HIS A 178 6.99 0.09 -4.02
CA HIS A 178 6.30 1.21 -3.42
C HIS A 178 6.68 1.30 -1.94
N ALA A 179 6.91 2.52 -1.46
CA ALA A 179 7.22 2.77 -0.06
C ALA A 179 6.34 3.91 0.46
N VAL A 180 5.67 3.67 1.58
CA VAL A 180 5.01 4.71 2.37
C VAL A 180 5.86 4.95 3.60
N ILE A 181 6.27 6.20 3.80
CA ILE A 181 7.00 6.63 4.97
C ILE A 181 6.10 7.63 5.68
N GLY A 182 5.73 7.34 6.93
CA GLY A 182 4.82 8.19 7.69
C GLY A 182 5.06 8.14 9.19
N GLY A 183 4.27 8.90 9.91
CA GLY A 183 4.32 9.03 11.37
C GLY A 183 3.92 10.44 11.77
N HIS A 184 3.36 10.60 12.97
CA HIS A 184 3.25 11.92 13.57
C HIS A 184 4.67 12.29 13.99
N GLY A 185 5.41 12.96 13.11
CA GLY A 185 6.78 13.37 13.40
C GLY A 185 6.81 14.07 14.76
N SER A 186 7.45 13.47 15.77
CA SER A 186 7.84 14.25 16.93
C SER A 186 8.97 15.15 16.47
N GLU A 187 8.90 16.44 16.77
CA GLU A 187 9.88 17.45 16.35
C GLU A 187 11.29 17.24 16.95
N ALA A 188 11.67 16.02 17.35
CA ALA A 188 13.00 15.67 17.83
C ALA A 188 14.11 15.93 16.77
N SER A 189 13.76 16.09 15.49
CA SER A 189 14.69 16.58 14.46
C SER A 189 14.89 18.11 14.48
N GLN A 190 14.11 18.88 15.25
CA GLN A 190 14.29 20.34 15.40
C GLN A 190 15.20 20.73 16.56
N GLU A 191 15.49 19.84 17.52
CA GLU A 191 16.41 20.17 18.63
C GLU A 191 17.88 20.20 18.19
N GLY A 192 18.23 19.55 17.07
CA GLY A 192 19.57 19.65 16.47
C GLY A 192 19.78 20.87 15.54
N ALA A 193 18.72 21.63 15.23
CA ALA A 193 18.78 22.76 14.29
C ALA A 193 18.85 24.14 14.97
N LYS A 194 18.86 24.20 16.30
CA LYS A 194 18.86 25.47 17.05
C LYS A 194 20.25 25.95 17.50
N ASP A 195 21.29 25.15 17.34
CA ASP A 195 22.67 25.51 17.76
C ASP A 195 23.60 25.84 16.58
N GLY A 196 23.04 26.20 15.41
CA GLY A 196 23.83 26.36 14.18
C GLY A 196 23.37 27.45 13.23
N VAL A 197 23.02 28.65 13.72
CA VAL A 197 23.07 29.93 12.98
C VAL A 197 23.47 31.06 13.93
#